data_AF-A0A5M9H1F6-F1
#
_entry.id   AF-A0A5M9H1F6-F1
#
_cell.length_a   1.000
_cell.length_b   1.000
_cell.length_c   1.000
_cell.angle_alpha   90.00
_cell.angle_beta   90.00
_cell.angle_gamma   90.00
#
_symmetry.space_group_name_H-M   'P 1'
#
loop_
_entity.id
_entity.type
_entity.pdbx_description
1 polymer ?
#
loop_
_entity_poly.entity_id
_entity_poly.type
_entity_poly.pdbx_seq_one_letter_code
_entity_poly.pdbx_strand_id
1 'polypeptide(L)'
;MQVAIVYCSKHGATEKVVKLIGEKHNDNEVYFFNLLKGSAPEVKEFDRIIIGGPIYFGMIQNPIKDFCKQNARALLRKELGLFICCMLAEQQNELFENAFPEKLRLHSKANACFGWELNVGNLNFFEKLIVQKVANSHGGSHIDIPEIERFVNRMNSISNNHTVAH
;
A
#
# COMPACT_ATOMS: atom_id res chain seq x y z
N MET A 1 7.06 6.05 -17.95
CA MET A 1 6.71 4.76 -17.34
C MET A 1 5.23 4.78 -17.00
N GLN A 2 4.51 3.68 -17.16
CA GLN A 2 3.12 3.59 -16.68
C GLN A 2 3.10 2.93 -15.29
N VAL A 3 2.45 3.60 -14.33
CA VAL A 3 2.42 3.19 -12.93
C VAL A 3 0.99 2.87 -12.50
N ALA A 4 0.75 1.68 -11.98
CA ALA A 4 -0.51 1.33 -11.34
C ALA A 4 -0.35 1.27 -9.82
N ILE A 5 -1.20 2.00 -9.10
CA ILE A 5 -1.34 1.90 -7.66
C ILE A 5 -2.64 1.14 -7.36
N VAL A 6 -2.48 -0.10 -6.92
CA VAL A 6 -3.56 -1.04 -6.60
C VAL A 6 -3.78 -1.04 -5.09
N TYR A 7 -4.99 -0.72 -4.66
CA TYR A 7 -5.27 -0.60 -3.24
C TYR A 7 -6.72 -0.95 -2.90
N CYS A 8 -7.01 -1.01 -1.61
CA CYS A 8 -8.37 -1.05 -1.11
C CYS A 8 -8.61 0.14 -0.17
N SER A 9 -9.76 0.78 -0.31
CA SER A 9 -10.18 1.86 0.57
C SER A 9 -11.70 1.95 0.61
N LYS A 10 -12.27 1.85 1.82
CA LYS A 10 -13.72 1.99 2.03
C LYS A 10 -14.11 3.45 2.27
N HIS A 11 -13.43 4.11 3.21
CA HIS A 11 -13.76 5.47 3.67
C HIS A 11 -12.75 6.54 3.25
N GLY A 12 -11.84 6.24 2.31
CA GLY A 12 -10.99 7.26 1.66
C GLY A 12 -9.66 7.57 2.36
N ALA A 13 -9.37 7.01 3.54
CA ALA A 13 -8.06 7.21 4.20
C ALA A 13 -6.89 6.74 3.31
N THR A 14 -6.94 5.50 2.83
CA THR A 14 -5.94 4.97 1.89
C THR A 14 -6.00 5.68 0.53
N GLU A 15 -7.15 6.24 0.12
CA GLU A 15 -7.24 7.03 -1.13
C GLU A 15 -6.37 8.30 -1.04
N LYS A 16 -6.33 8.95 0.12
CA LYS A 16 -5.44 10.10 0.34
C LYS A 16 -3.97 9.69 0.29
N VAL A 17 -3.62 8.57 0.93
CA VAL A 17 -2.25 8.03 0.91
C VAL A 17 -1.78 7.76 -0.51
N VAL A 18 -2.57 7.04 -1.32
CA VAL A 18 -2.16 6.74 -2.71
C VAL A 18 -2.09 8.00 -3.57
N LYS A 19 -2.98 8.98 -3.37
CA LYS A 19 -2.90 10.27 -4.06
C LYS A 19 -1.59 11.00 -3.75
N LEU A 20 -1.16 11.03 -2.48
CA LEU A 20 0.14 11.59 -2.08
C LEU A 20 1.32 10.86 -2.72
N ILE A 21 1.25 9.52 -2.84
CA ILE A 21 2.26 8.74 -3.58
C ILE A 21 2.30 9.19 -5.05
N GLY A 22 1.15 9.34 -5.69
CA GLY A 22 1.04 9.77 -7.09
C GLY A 22 1.53 11.19 -7.33
N GLU A 23 1.16 12.14 -6.47
CA GLU A 23 1.61 13.55 -6.54
C GLU A 23 3.12 13.70 -6.41
N LYS A 24 3.76 12.81 -5.63
CA LYS A 24 5.21 12.81 -5.41
C LYS A 24 5.97 11.97 -6.43
N HIS A 25 5.26 11.28 -7.33
CA HIS A 25 5.88 10.46 -8.35
C HIS A 25 6.41 11.33 -9.50
N ASN A 26 7.58 10.97 -10.03
CA ASN A 26 8.18 11.70 -11.15
C ASN A 26 7.58 11.29 -12.51
N ASP A 27 6.76 10.25 -12.53
CA ASP A 27 6.14 9.73 -13.75
C ASP A 27 4.83 10.46 -14.05
N ASN A 28 4.65 10.83 -15.32
CA ASN A 28 3.49 11.58 -15.78
C ASN A 28 2.18 10.76 -15.81
N GLU A 29 2.25 9.44 -15.66
CA GLU A 29 1.15 8.50 -15.93
C GLU A 29 0.94 7.53 -14.77
N VAL A 30 0.27 8.01 -13.71
CA VAL A 30 -0.08 7.24 -12.51
C VAL A 30 -1.58 6.95 -12.48
N TYR A 31 -1.93 5.67 -12.38
CA TYR A 31 -3.31 5.16 -12.39
C TYR A 31 -3.67 4.52 -11.06
N PHE A 32 -4.90 4.75 -10.59
CA PHE A 32 -5.36 4.34 -9.26
C PHE A 32 -6.46 3.29 -9.37
N PHE A 33 -6.26 2.12 -8.75
CA PHE A 33 -7.20 1.01 -8.80
C PHE A 33 -7.65 0.63 -7.39
N ASN A 34 -8.84 1.10 -6.99
CA ASN A 34 -9.48 0.66 -5.75
C ASN A 34 -10.25 -0.65 -5.99
N LEU A 35 -9.70 -1.77 -5.54
CA LEU A 35 -10.28 -3.11 -5.72
C LEU A 35 -11.62 -3.33 -4.99
N LEU A 36 -12.06 -2.39 -4.15
CA LEU A 36 -13.40 -2.42 -3.55
C LEU A 36 -14.47 -1.75 -4.41
N LYS A 37 -14.08 -0.93 -5.40
CA LYS A 37 -14.99 -0.07 -6.17
C LYS A 37 -14.96 -0.31 -7.68
N GLY A 38 -13.96 -1.05 -8.18
CA GLY A 38 -13.79 -1.28 -9.61
C GLY A 38 -12.94 -2.51 -9.90
N SER A 39 -12.66 -2.70 -11.19
CA SER A 39 -11.87 -3.82 -11.68
C SER A 39 -10.38 -3.65 -11.37
N ALA A 40 -9.72 -4.78 -11.18
CA ALA A 40 -8.26 -4.83 -11.08
C ALA A 40 -7.61 -4.46 -12.42
N PRO A 41 -6.42 -3.84 -12.42
CA PRO A 41 -5.68 -3.57 -13.65
C PRO A 41 -5.13 -4.86 -14.25
N GLU A 42 -4.93 -4.83 -15.56
CA GLU A 42 -4.12 -5.85 -16.21
C GLU A 42 -2.61 -5.55 -15.99
N VAL A 43 -1.97 -6.34 -15.12
CA VAL A 43 -0.58 -6.10 -14.65
C VAL A 43 0.43 -5.92 -15.78
N LYS A 44 0.23 -6.56 -16.94
CA LYS A 44 1.18 -6.48 -18.07
C LYS A 44 1.28 -5.06 -18.66
N GLU A 45 0.22 -4.25 -18.57
CA GLU A 45 0.14 -2.91 -19.18
C GLU A 45 1.02 -1.87 -18.48
N PHE A 46 1.40 -2.13 -17.23
CA PHE A 46 2.15 -1.19 -16.41
C PHE A 46 3.58 -1.67 -16.21
N ASP A 47 4.53 -0.74 -16.15
CA ASP A 47 5.93 -1.06 -15.87
C ASP A 47 6.16 -1.25 -14.36
N ARG A 48 5.46 -0.45 -13.55
CA ARG A 48 5.55 -0.41 -12.10
C ARG A 48 4.18 -0.63 -11.47
N ILE A 49 4.16 -1.48 -10.45
CA ILE A 49 2.96 -1.77 -9.66
C ILE A 49 3.26 -1.46 -8.20
N ILE A 50 2.41 -0.65 -7.57
CA ILE A 50 2.42 -0.39 -6.13
C ILE A 50 1.16 -1.01 -5.54
N ILE A 51 1.29 -1.88 -4.53
CA ILE A 51 0.15 -2.60 -3.95
C ILE A 51 0.08 -2.35 -2.45
N GLY A 52 -1.10 -1.98 -1.94
CA GLY A 52 -1.25 -1.87 -0.50
C GLY A 52 -2.64 -1.53 -0.02
N GLY A 53 -2.80 -1.46 1.29
CA GLY A 53 -4.12 -1.25 1.88
C GLY A 53 -4.09 -1.12 3.39
N PRO A 54 -5.24 -0.81 3.99
CA PRO A 54 -5.37 -0.75 5.43
C PRO A 54 -5.26 -2.15 6.06
N ILE A 55 -4.61 -2.20 7.22
CA ILE A 55 -4.65 -3.35 8.12
C ILE A 55 -5.82 -3.16 9.08
N TYR A 56 -6.76 -4.10 9.02
CA TYR A 56 -7.86 -4.20 9.99
C TYR A 56 -7.70 -5.51 10.75
N PHE A 57 -7.70 -5.43 12.08
CA PHE A 57 -7.57 -6.60 12.96
C PHE A 57 -6.38 -7.51 12.57
N GLY A 58 -5.23 -6.92 12.26
CA GLY A 58 -4.01 -7.65 11.89
C GLY A 58 -3.96 -8.17 10.44
N MET A 59 -5.00 -7.94 9.63
CA MET A 59 -5.05 -8.45 8.27
C MET A 59 -5.27 -7.36 7.22
N ILE A 60 -4.60 -7.52 6.07
CA ILE A 60 -4.96 -6.81 4.85
C ILE A 60 -6.21 -7.44 4.22
N GLN A 61 -6.93 -6.63 3.45
CA GLN A 61 -8.20 -7.03 2.84
C GLN A 61 -8.00 -8.10 1.76
N ASN A 62 -8.92 -9.07 1.69
CA ASN A 62 -8.85 -10.23 0.77
C ASN A 62 -8.63 -9.86 -0.70
N PRO A 63 -9.25 -8.80 -1.28
CA PRO A 63 -8.99 -8.44 -2.67
C PRO A 63 -7.51 -8.17 -2.98
N ILE A 64 -6.75 -7.63 -2.02
CA ILE A 64 -5.29 -7.44 -2.19
C ILE A 64 -4.56 -8.79 -2.18
N LYS A 65 -4.92 -9.68 -1.25
CA LYS A 65 -4.33 -11.03 -1.19
C LYS A 65 -4.60 -11.81 -2.47
N ASP A 66 -5.83 -11.76 -2.96
CA ASP A 66 -6.27 -12.43 -4.17
C ASP A 66 -5.58 -11.86 -5.41
N PHE A 67 -5.49 -10.53 -5.52
CA PHE A 67 -4.76 -9.87 -6.60
C PHE A 67 -3.28 -10.29 -6.63
N CYS A 68 -2.62 -10.31 -5.47
CA CYS A 68 -1.23 -10.76 -5.35
C CYS A 68 -1.06 -12.23 -5.76
N LYS A 69 -1.96 -13.11 -5.30
CA LYS A 69 -1.90 -14.55 -5.60
C LYS A 69 -2.13 -14.83 -7.08
N GLN A 70 -3.15 -14.23 -7.68
CA GLN A 70 -3.51 -14.43 -9.08
C GLN A 70 -2.44 -13.90 -10.04
N ASN A 71 -1.81 -12.78 -9.69
CA ASN A 71 -0.84 -12.10 -10.54
C ASN A 71 0.63 -12.33 -10.15
N ALA A 72 0.91 -13.22 -9.19
CA ALA A 72 2.25 -13.37 -8.60
C ALA A 72 3.38 -13.49 -9.63
N ARG A 73 3.20 -14.32 -10.67
CA ARG A 73 4.20 -14.49 -11.73
C ARG A 73 4.45 -13.21 -12.51
N ALA A 74 3.41 -12.43 -12.80
CA ALA A 74 3.52 -11.18 -13.54
C ALA A 74 4.15 -10.09 -12.67
N LEU A 75 3.75 -10.00 -11.40
CA LEU A 75 4.29 -9.03 -10.44
C LEU A 75 5.80 -9.20 -10.21
N LEU A 76 6.31 -10.44 -10.21
CA LEU A 76 7.74 -10.76 -10.13
C LEU A 76 8.56 -10.28 -11.35
N ARG A 77 7.92 -9.75 -12.41
CA ARG A 77 8.59 -9.16 -13.57
C ARG A 77 8.43 -7.65 -13.66
N LYS A 78 7.79 -7.03 -12.67
CA LYS A 78 7.53 -5.59 -12.63
C LYS A 78 8.36 -4.95 -11.52
N GLU A 79 8.55 -3.63 -11.62
CA GLU A 79 9.01 -2.87 -10.46
C GLU A 79 7.88 -2.84 -9.42
N LEU A 80 8.07 -3.56 -8.32
CA LEU A 80 7.04 -3.76 -7.31
C LEU A 80 7.33 -2.94 -6.06
N GLY A 81 6.34 -2.17 -5.59
CA GLY A 81 6.34 -1.58 -4.25
C GLY A 81 5.17 -2.13 -3.45
N LEU A 82 5.38 -2.39 -2.16
CA LEU A 82 4.30 -2.82 -1.27
C LEU A 82 4.14 -1.86 -0.10
N PHE A 83 2.90 -1.65 0.34
CA PHE A 83 2.65 -0.84 1.52
C PHE A 83 1.48 -1.33 2.34
N ILE A 84 1.45 -0.91 3.60
CA ILE A 84 0.31 -1.07 4.48
C ILE A 84 -0.05 0.28 5.14
N CYS A 85 -1.32 0.49 5.45
CA CYS A 85 -1.74 1.56 6.36
C CYS A 85 -2.10 0.93 7.70
N CYS A 86 -1.32 1.24 8.75
CA CYS A 86 -1.39 0.54 10.03
C CYS A 86 -1.22 1.52 11.20
N MET A 87 -1.89 1.24 12.33
CA MET A 87 -1.72 1.99 13.59
C MET A 87 -0.47 1.56 14.36
N LEU A 88 -0.16 0.26 14.29
CA LEU A 88 0.87 -0.39 15.10
C LEU A 88 2.15 -0.56 14.27
N ALA A 89 2.97 0.49 14.23
CA ALA A 89 4.25 0.45 13.51
C ALA A 89 5.23 -0.60 14.10
N GLU A 90 5.13 -0.89 15.41
CA GLU A 90 6.02 -1.81 16.13
C GLU A 90 5.94 -3.27 15.64
N GLN A 91 4.84 -3.67 15.00
CA GLN A 91 4.61 -5.03 14.48
C GLN A 91 4.64 -5.09 12.95
N GLN A 92 5.20 -4.09 12.29
CA GLN A 92 5.13 -3.94 10.84
C GLN A 92 5.61 -5.20 10.09
N ASN A 93 6.68 -5.87 10.55
CA ASN A 93 7.21 -7.06 9.87
C ASN A 93 6.19 -8.20 9.80
N GLU A 94 5.56 -8.55 10.92
CA GLU A 94 4.54 -9.60 10.98
C GLU A 94 3.30 -9.22 10.15
N LEU A 95 2.89 -7.95 10.20
CA LEU A 95 1.78 -7.45 9.39
C LEU A 95 2.07 -7.58 7.89
N PHE A 96 3.32 -7.31 7.46
CA PHE A 96 3.74 -7.50 6.08
C PHE A 96 3.77 -8.97 5.69
N GLU A 97 4.30 -9.85 6.54
CA GLU A 97 4.33 -11.30 6.31
C GLU A 97 2.92 -11.88 6.11
N ASN A 98 1.96 -11.42 6.92
CA ASN A 98 0.56 -11.81 6.82
C ASN A 98 -0.18 -11.16 5.64
N ALA A 99 0.29 -9.99 5.18
CA ALA A 99 -0.34 -9.26 4.08
C ALA A 99 0.10 -9.75 2.71
N PHE A 100 1.38 -10.11 2.54
CA PHE A 100 1.98 -10.35 1.23
C PHE A 100 2.82 -11.63 1.18
N PRO A 101 2.71 -12.42 0.09
CA PRO A 101 3.57 -13.58 -0.13
C PRO A 101 5.05 -13.22 -0.06
N GLU A 102 5.85 -14.07 0.59
CA GLU A 102 7.29 -13.88 0.79
C GLU A 102 8.03 -13.53 -0.52
N LYS A 103 7.77 -14.26 -1.61
CA LYS A 103 8.39 -14.00 -2.91
C LYS A 103 8.17 -12.57 -3.41
N LEU A 104 6.99 -12.00 -3.17
CA LEU A 104 6.69 -10.62 -3.55
C LEU A 104 7.39 -9.62 -2.62
N ARG A 105 7.48 -9.91 -1.32
CA ARG A 105 8.20 -9.07 -0.34
C ARG A 105 9.71 -9.04 -0.59
N LEU A 106 10.30 -10.15 -0.98
CA LEU A 106 11.72 -10.23 -1.33
C LEU A 106 12.03 -9.56 -2.67
N HIS A 107 11.09 -9.62 -3.61
CA HIS A 107 11.20 -8.98 -4.92
C HIS A 107 10.93 -7.46 -4.90
N SER A 108 10.07 -7.00 -3.99
CA SER A 108 9.66 -5.60 -3.93
C SER A 108 10.86 -4.67 -3.67
N LYS A 109 10.91 -3.59 -4.42
CA LYS A 109 11.94 -2.55 -4.34
C LYS A 109 11.83 -1.71 -3.07
N ALA A 110 10.61 -1.51 -2.58
CA ALA A 110 10.34 -0.79 -1.35
C ALA A 110 9.11 -1.36 -0.64
N ASN A 111 9.18 -1.38 0.69
CA ASN A 111 8.12 -1.75 1.62
C ASN A 111 7.95 -0.64 2.66
N ALA A 112 6.72 -0.24 2.99
CA ALA A 112 6.47 0.80 3.99
C ALA A 112 5.13 0.65 4.74
N CYS A 113 5.07 1.07 6.01
CA CYS A 113 3.80 1.40 6.68
C CYS A 113 3.63 2.92 6.73
N PHE A 114 2.49 3.42 6.24
CA PHE A 114 2.23 4.86 6.11
C PHE A 114 1.39 5.46 7.24
N GLY A 115 1.27 4.74 8.35
CA GLY A 115 0.38 5.13 9.44
C GLY A 115 -1.09 4.91 9.10
N TRP A 116 -1.96 5.68 9.74
CA TRP A 116 -3.41 5.50 9.69
C TRP A 116 -4.14 6.84 9.75
N GLU A 117 -5.32 6.90 9.13
CA GLU A 117 -6.22 8.02 9.30
C GLU A 117 -7.63 7.52 9.62
N LEU A 118 -8.25 8.16 10.60
CA LEU A 118 -9.64 7.98 10.96
C LEU A 118 -10.50 8.95 10.18
N ASN A 119 -11.18 8.45 9.14
CA ASN A 119 -12.18 9.27 8.46
C ASN A 119 -13.54 9.11 9.15
N VAL A 120 -13.85 10.01 10.09
CA VAL A 120 -15.09 9.99 10.87
C VAL A 120 -16.32 10.46 10.07
N GLY A 121 -16.10 11.19 8.97
CA GLY A 121 -17.17 11.84 8.20
C GLY A 121 -18.14 10.87 7.52
N ASN A 122 -17.69 9.63 7.24
CA ASN A 122 -18.46 8.64 6.48
C ASN A 122 -18.72 7.34 7.25
N LEU A 123 -18.77 7.39 8.59
CA LEU A 123 -18.97 6.22 9.45
C LEU A 123 -20.43 6.04 9.89
N ASN A 124 -20.89 4.80 9.97
CA ASN A 124 -22.15 4.45 10.63
C ASN A 124 -22.02 4.49 12.17
N PHE A 125 -23.14 4.37 12.91
CA PHE A 125 -23.15 4.52 14.37
C PHE A 125 -22.21 3.53 15.09
N PHE A 126 -22.14 2.27 14.64
CA PHE A 126 -21.27 1.27 15.25
C PHE A 126 -19.79 1.50 14.93
N GLU A 127 -19.48 1.90 13.70
CA GLU A 127 -18.13 2.29 13.29
C GLU A 127 -17.64 3.51 14.10
N LYS A 128 -18.52 4.49 14.37
CA LYS A 128 -18.20 5.66 15.21
C LYS A 128 -17.79 5.27 16.64
N LEU A 129 -18.46 4.30 17.26
CA LEU A 129 -18.13 3.86 18.63
C LEU A 129 -16.75 3.19 18.71
N ILE A 130 -16.41 2.36 17.71
CA ILE A 130 -15.08 1.72 17.62
C ILE A 130 -13.99 2.79 17.45
N VAL A 131 -14.25 3.73 16.54
CA VAL A 131 -13.37 4.87 16.23
C VAL A 131 -13.11 5.75 17.46
N GLN A 132 -14.14 6.11 18.23
CA GLN A 132 -13.97 6.86 19.47
C GLN A 132 -13.09 6.13 20.48
N LYS A 133 -13.27 4.82 20.62
CA LYS A 133 -12.45 4.01 21.55
C LYS A 133 -10.98 3.97 21.13
N VAL A 134 -10.72 3.85 19.83
CA VAL A 134 -9.35 3.86 19.28
C VAL A 134 -8.70 5.24 19.41
N ALA A 135 -9.41 6.32 19.09
CA ALA A 135 -8.91 7.69 19.25
C ALA A 135 -8.50 8.01 20.70
N ASN A 136 -9.26 7.51 21.66
CA ASN A 136 -8.96 7.67 23.09
C ASN A 136 -7.77 6.81 23.55
N SER A 137 -7.43 5.74 22.83
CA SER A 137 -6.39 4.78 23.24
C SER A 137 -5.04 5.00 22.55
N HIS A 138 -5.06 5.47 21.29
CA HIS A 138 -3.87 5.55 20.43
C HIS A 138 -3.66 6.94 19.80
N GLY A 139 -4.43 7.96 20.23
CA GLY A 139 -4.35 9.32 19.69
C GLY A 139 -5.15 9.50 18.40
N GLY A 140 -5.01 10.67 17.77
CA GLY A 140 -5.68 11.01 16.52
C GLY A 140 -5.04 10.36 15.28
N SER A 141 -5.58 10.68 14.10
CA SER A 141 -5.02 10.27 12.80
C SER A 141 -3.56 10.69 12.62
N HIS A 142 -2.74 9.80 12.04
CA HIS A 142 -1.36 10.08 11.67
C HIS A 142 -0.99 9.38 10.35
N ILE A 143 -0.84 10.17 9.28
CA ILE A 143 -0.23 9.71 8.02
C ILE A 143 1.25 10.10 8.04
N ASP A 144 2.15 9.13 7.89
CA ASP A 144 3.59 9.35 7.90
C ASP A 144 4.08 9.87 6.54
N ILE A 145 3.99 11.19 6.35
CA ILE A 145 4.43 11.87 5.12
C ILE A 145 5.93 11.64 4.82
N PRO A 146 6.85 11.77 5.80
CA PRO A 146 8.26 11.43 5.58
C PRO A 146 8.49 10.02 5.04
N GLU A 147 7.77 9.01 5.55
CA GLU A 147 7.93 7.64 5.07
C GLU A 147 7.33 7.45 3.66
N ILE A 148 6.23 8.15 3.33
CA ILE A 148 5.71 8.19 1.95
C ILE A 148 6.77 8.76 0.99
N GLU A 149 7.44 9.85 1.36
CA GLU A 149 8.50 10.45 0.54
C GLU A 149 9.68 9.50 0.36
N ARG A 150 10.14 8.85 1.44
CA ARG A 150 11.21 7.84 1.37
C ARG A 150 10.83 6.67 0.49
N PHE A 151 9.60 6.18 0.60
CA PHE A 151 9.08 5.11 -0.25
C PHE A 151 9.10 5.53 -1.72
N VAL A 152 8.56 6.70 -2.06
CA VAL A 152 8.52 7.20 -3.43
C VAL A 152 9.93 7.40 -3.99
N ASN A 153 10.85 7.95 -3.20
CA ASN A 153 12.25 8.11 -3.62
C ASN A 153 12.94 6.76 -3.89
N ARG A 154 12.71 5.75 -3.03
CA ARG A 154 13.20 4.38 -3.29
C ARG A 154 12.61 3.82 -4.57
N MET A 155 11.31 4.01 -4.80
CA MET A 155 10.68 3.58 -6.05
C MET A 155 11.32 4.28 -7.25
N ASN A 156 11.54 5.59 -7.21
CA ASN A 156 12.10 6.38 -8.31
C ASN A 156 13.59 6.11 -8.58
N SER A 157 14.36 5.63 -7.61
CA SER A 157 15.79 5.34 -7.79
C SER A 157 16.03 4.26 -8.86
N ILE A 158 17.08 4.37 -9.66
CA ILE A 158 17.43 3.29 -10.60
C ILE A 158 17.98 2.11 -9.80
N SER A 159 17.44 0.91 -10.02
CA SER A 159 17.99 -0.31 -9.41
C SER A 159 19.39 -0.56 -9.98
N ASN A 160 20.44 -0.18 -9.24
CA ASN A 160 21.80 -0.57 -9.56
C ASN A 160 21.93 -2.08 -9.27
N ASN A 161 21.64 -2.92 -10.26
CA ASN A 161 22.03 -4.32 -10.22
C ASN A 161 23.55 -4.38 -10.26
N HIS A 162 24.20 -4.36 -9.09
CA HIS A 162 25.56 -4.86 -8.98
C HIS A 162 25.53 -6.36 -9.19
N THR A 163 25.86 -6.77 -10.41
CA THR A 163 26.57 -8.02 -10.66
C THR A 163 27.81 -8.01 -9.77
N VAL A 164 27.79 -8.75 -8.68
CA VAL A 164 29.03 -9.23 -8.07
C VAL A 164 29.13 -10.69 -8.45
N ALA A 165 29.82 -10.92 -9.56
CA ALA A 165 30.46 -12.19 -9.81
C ALA A 165 31.59 -12.32 -8.79
N HIS A 166 31.53 -13.33 -7.94
CA HIS A 166 32.69 -14.02 -7.34
C HIS A 166 32.30 -15.47 -7.07
#